data_AF-A0A6B3KKJ8-F1
#
_entry.id   AF-A0A6B3KKJ8-F1
#
_cell.length_a   1.000
_cell.length_b   1.000
_cell.length_c   1.000
_cell.angle_alpha   90.00
_cell.angle_beta   90.00
_cell.angle_gamma   90.00
#
_symmetry.space_group_name_H-M   'P 1'
#
loop_
_entity.id
_entity.type
_entity.pdbx_description
1 polymer ?
#
loop_
_entity_poly.entity_id
_entity_poly.type
_entity_poly.pdbx_seq_one_letter_code
_entity_poly.pdbx_strand_id
1 'polypeptide(L)' 'LPAIEKQLWQLATTHVAQVPAGRLADYTQAQMDFGATLCTRAKPACVLCPLQDDCVARRDGLVDALPTPKPGKALPER' A
#
# COMPACT_ATOMS: atom_id res chain seq x y z
N LEU A 1 5.73 4.48 -16.65
CA LEU A 1 4.79 4.04 -15.59
C LEU A 1 3.63 5.03 -15.51
N PRO A 2 2.37 4.57 -15.34
CA PRO A 2 1.27 5.43 -14.92
C PRO A 2 1.66 6.33 -13.74
N ALA A 3 1.09 7.54 -13.65
CA ALA A 3 1.48 8.52 -12.63
C ALA A 3 1.40 7.98 -11.19
N ILE A 4 0.32 7.25 -10.87
CA ILE A 4 0.14 6.61 -9.56
C ILE A 4 1.21 5.56 -9.29
N GLU A 5 1.52 4.70 -10.26
CA GLU A 5 2.56 3.68 -10.10
C GLU A 5 3.94 4.32 -9.85
N LYS A 6 4.24 5.43 -10.54
CA LYS A 6 5.48 6.19 -10.29
C LYS A 6 5.53 6.75 -8.87
N GLN A 7 4.41 7.27 -8.35
CA GLN A 7 4.34 7.76 -6.97
C GLN A 7 4.52 6.63 -5.95
N LEU A 8 3.90 5.47 -6.17
CA LEU A 8 4.06 4.30 -5.30
C LEU A 8 5.51 3.80 -5.28
N TRP A 9 6.19 3.76 -6.44
CA TRP A 9 7.61 3.42 -6.51
C TRP A 9 8.50 4.42 -5.77
N GLN A 10 8.17 5.71 -5.83
CA GLN A 10 8.92 6.73 -5.10
C GLN A 10 8.83 6.51 -3.59
N LEU A 11 7.62 6.25 -3.07
CA LEU A 11 7.42 5.93 -1.65
C LEU A 11 8.18 4.67 -1.25
N ALA A 12 8.04 3.58 -2.02
CA ALA A 12 8.73 2.33 -1.76
C ALA A 12 10.26 2.53 -1.70
N THR A 13 10.82 3.30 -2.63
CA THR A 13 12.26 3.61 -2.68
C THR A 13 12.69 4.40 -1.44
N THR A 14 11.92 5.41 -1.04
CA THR A 14 12.19 6.20 0.18
C THR A 14 12.21 5.33 1.43
N HIS A 15 11.28 4.37 1.57
CA HIS A 15 11.26 3.46 2.71
C HIS A 15 12.39 2.43 2.68
N VAL A 16 12.66 1.83 1.50
CA VAL A 16 13.76 0.86 1.34
C VAL A 16 15.11 1.49 1.67
N ALA A 17 15.31 2.78 1.36
CA ALA A 17 16.54 3.50 1.71
C ALA A 17 16.78 3.64 3.23
N GLN A 18 15.74 3.47 4.05
CA GLN A 18 15.84 3.50 5.52
C GLN A 18 16.11 2.12 6.13
N VAL A 19 16.06 1.05 5.32
CA VAL A 19 16.25 -0.32 5.80
C VAL A 19 17.74 -0.53 6.14
N PRO A 20 18.07 -1.02 7.35
CA PRO A 20 19.45 -1.31 7.71
C PRO A 20 20.11 -2.32 6.75
N ALA A 21 21.41 -2.15 6.52
CA ALA A 21 22.19 -3.06 5.69
C ALA A 21 22.03 -4.52 6.16
N GLY A 22 21.84 -5.44 5.21
CA GLY A 22 21.61 -6.86 5.49
C GLY A 22 20.18 -7.24 5.90
N ARG A 23 19.25 -6.29 6.06
CA ARG A 23 17.86 -6.56 6.46
C ARG A 23 16.83 -6.45 5.34
N LEU A 24 17.28 -6.28 4.09
CA LEU A 24 16.38 -6.07 2.95
C LEU A 24 15.41 -7.25 2.75
N ALA A 25 15.91 -8.49 2.84
CA ALA A 25 15.08 -9.68 2.67
C ALA A 25 13.95 -9.73 3.71
N ASP A 26 14.28 -9.56 4.99
CA ASP A 26 13.31 -9.49 6.09
C ASP A 26 12.28 -8.39 5.86
N TYR A 27 12.73 -7.18 5.49
CA TYR A 27 11.86 -6.05 5.23
C TYR A 27 10.87 -6.35 4.10
N THR A 28 11.36 -6.89 2.98
CA THR A 28 10.49 -7.22 1.84
C THR A 28 9.53 -8.36 2.16
N GLN A 29 9.96 -9.36 2.94
CA GLN A 29 9.07 -10.44 3.38
C GLN A 29 8.00 -9.92 4.33
N ALA A 30 8.37 -9.10 5.31
CA ALA A 30 7.42 -8.48 6.23
C ALA A 30 6.37 -7.63 5.49
N GLN A 31 6.76 -6.90 4.44
CA GLN A 31 5.81 -6.16 3.61
C GLN A 31 4.84 -7.07 2.84
N MET A 32 5.31 -8.21 2.32
CA MET A 32 4.45 -9.20 1.66
C MET A 32 3.49 -9.87 2.65
N ASP A 33 4.01 -10.31 3.80
CA ASP A 33 3.22 -10.94 4.87
C ASP A 33 2.18 -9.96 5.42
N PHE A 34 2.53 -8.68 5.55
CA PHE A 34 1.62 -7.62 5.97
C PHE A 34 0.40 -7.52 5.04
N GLY A 35 0.62 -7.49 3.72
CA GLY A 35 -0.48 -7.47 2.74
C GLY A 35 -1.28 -8.78 2.67
N ALA A 36 -0.64 -9.91 3.01
CA ALA A 36 -1.28 -11.22 3.01
C ALA A 36 -2.13 -11.51 4.26
N THR A 37 -1.76 -10.94 5.41
CA THR A 37 -2.32 -11.35 6.72
C THR A 37 -3.01 -10.23 7.50
N LEU A 38 -2.60 -8.97 7.31
CA LEU A 38 -3.13 -7.83 8.08
C LEU A 38 -3.89 -6.84 7.19
N CYS A 39 -3.23 -6.23 6.21
CA CYS A 39 -3.83 -5.28 5.27
C CYS A 39 -4.36 -6.01 4.03
N THR A 40 -5.29 -6.94 4.26
CA THR A 40 -5.86 -7.80 3.21
C THR A 40 -6.90 -7.06 2.38
N ARG A 41 -7.18 -7.59 1.18
CA ARG A 41 -8.19 -7.05 0.25
C ARG A 41 -9.59 -6.95 0.86
N ALA A 42 -9.93 -7.87 1.76
CA ALA A 42 -11.25 -7.93 2.39
C ALA A 42 -11.11 -8.28 3.86
N LYS A 43 -11.83 -7.56 4.71
CA LYS A 43 -11.82 -7.71 6.18
C LYS A 43 -10.39 -7.61 6.77
N PRO A 44 -9.66 -6.51 6.55
CA PRO A 44 -8.33 -6.34 7.10
C PRO A 44 -8.36 -6.30 8.62
N ALA A 45 -7.32 -6.86 9.24
CA ALA A 45 -7.18 -6.96 10.68
C ALA A 45 -6.63 -5.64 11.28
N CYS A 46 -7.31 -4.52 11.03
CA CYS A 46 -6.82 -3.18 11.39
C CYS A 46 -6.52 -2.99 12.88
N VAL A 47 -7.24 -3.68 13.78
CA VAL A 47 -7.00 -3.64 15.23
C VAL A 47 -5.64 -4.24 15.60
N LEU A 48 -5.14 -5.20 14.81
CA LEU A 48 -3.84 -5.84 14.99
C LEU A 48 -2.74 -5.19 14.14
N CYS A 49 -3.08 -4.18 13.32
CA CYS A 49 -2.15 -3.57 12.39
C CYS A 49 -1.15 -2.66 13.15
N PRO A 50 0.16 -2.86 12.99
CA PRO A 50 1.16 -2.02 13.67
C PRO A 50 1.17 -0.57 13.14
N LEU A 51 0.54 -0.31 12.00
CA LEU A 51 0.45 1.02 11.38
C LEU A 51 -0.91 1.71 11.65
N GLN A 52 -1.75 1.15 12.54
CA GLN A 52 -3.14 1.59 12.68
C GLN A 52 -3.31 3.07 13.08
N ASP A 53 -2.36 3.62 13.84
CA ASP A 53 -2.44 5.00 14.34
C ASP A 53 -2.07 6.02 13.26
N ASP A 54 -1.16 5.66 12.35
CA ASP A 54 -0.73 6.49 11.22
C ASP A 54 -1.51 6.22 9.93
N CYS A 55 -2.34 5.18 9.90
CA CYS A 55 -3.06 4.76 8.70
C CYS A 55 -4.19 5.73 8.35
N VAL A 56 -3.95 6.58 7.34
CA VAL A 56 -4.93 7.51 6.76
C VAL A 56 -6.21 6.79 6.33
N ALA A 57 -6.09 5.62 5.69
CA ALA A 57 -7.26 4.86 5.24
C ALA A 57 -8.14 4.41 6.41
N ARG A 58 -7.54 4.04 7.57
CA ARG A 58 -8.27 3.70 8.78
C ARG A 58 -8.93 4.93 9.40
N ARG A 59 -8.17 6.01 9.56
CA ARG A 59 -8.65 7.29 10.12
C ARG A 59 -9.87 7.81 9.36
N ASP A 60 -9.84 7.73 8.03
CA ASP A 60 -10.86 8.31 7.16
C ASP A 60 -11.93 7.31 6.72
N GLY A 61 -11.88 6.06 7.21
CA GLY A 61 -12.87 5.02 6.86
C GLY A 61 -12.81 4.54 5.39
N LEU A 62 -11.64 4.61 4.76
CA LEU A 62 -11.42 4.27 3.34
C LEU A 62 -10.79 2.89 3.11
N VAL A 63 -10.59 2.10 4.16
CA VAL A 63 -9.87 0.82 4.08
C VAL A 63 -10.50 -0.13 3.05
N ASP A 64 -11.84 -0.22 3.00
CA ASP A 64 -12.55 -1.09 2.05
C ASP A 64 -12.67 -0.49 0.64
N ALA A 65 -12.29 0.77 0.46
CA ALA A 65 -12.38 1.50 -0.82
C ALA A 65 -11.03 1.61 -1.55
N LEU A 66 -9.93 1.32 -0.86
CA LEU A 66 -8.57 1.44 -1.38
C LEU A 66 -7.91 0.06 -1.59
N PRO A 67 -7.00 -0.07 -2.58
CA PRO A 67 -6.67 0.93 -3.60
C PRO A 67 -7.78 1.10 -4.64
N THR A 68 -7.93 2.30 -5.19
CA THR A 68 -8.88 2.54 -6.28
C THR A 68 -8.42 1.85 -7.58
N PRO A 69 -9.36 1.46 -8.47
CA PRO A 69 -9.00 1.01 -9.80
C PRO A 69 -8.16 2.04 -10.56
N LYS A 70 -7.35 1.57 -11.50
CA LYS A 70 -6.64 2.45 -12.43
C LYS A 70 -7.67 3.35 -13.15
N PRO A 71 -7.47 4.68 -13.20
CA PRO A 71 -8.36 5.57 -13.92
C PRO A 71 -8.54 5.11 -15.38
N GLY A 72 -9.78 4.95 -15.81
CA GLY A 72 -10.11 4.60 -17.19
C GLY A 72 -9.71 5.69 -18.18
N LYS A 73 -9.45 5.32 -19.43
CA LYS A 73 -9.36 6.31 -20.51
C LYS A 73 -10.78 6.77 -20.85
N ALA A 74 -10.96 8.07 -21.09
CA ALA A 74 -12.20 8.56 -21.69
C ALA A 74 -12.42 7.85 -23.04
N LEU A 75 -13.58 7.23 -23.21
CA LEU A 75 -13.98 6.66 -24.49
C LEU A 75 -14.25 7.82 -25.46
N PRO A 76 -13.73 7.79 -26.70
CA PRO A 76 -14.07 8.80 -27.69
C PRO A 76 -15.58 8.76 -27.98
N GLU A 77 -16.20 9.93 -28.03
CA GLU A 77 -17.57 10.08 -28.51
C GLU A 77 -17.65 9.68 -29.99
N ARG A 78 -18.76 9.04 -30.38
CA ARG A 78 -18.99 8.57 -31.75
C ARG A 78 -19.30 9.72 -32.71
#